data_AF-A0A8S2XKV4-F1
#
_entry.id   AF-A0A8S2XKV4-F1
#
_cell.length_a   1.000
_cell.length_b   1.000
_cell.length_c   1.000
_cell.angle_alpha   90.00
_cell.angle_beta   90.00
_cell.angle_gamma   90.00
#
_symmetry.space_group_name_H-M   'P 1'
#
loop_
_entity.id
_entity.type
_entity.pdbx_description
1 polymer ?
#
loop_
_entity_poly.entity_id
_entity_poly.type
_entity_poly.pdbx_seq_one_letter_code
_entity_poly.pdbx_strand_id
1 'polypeptide(L)'
;IGVWRVSAKPVILRAFNPWEALHYLIREKKSGFYQIGGVFLSATGLEAMYADMGHFGKWPIRFAWVAVVFPAVLLNYLGQGALLIVHPEYFTNPFYHAVPPWSHWPMVALSTVATIIASQAIISGSFSLVSQAVAMGFCVPMNIIHTSKTMIGQIYVPSINYILMILTIIVTVGFRTSARITNAYGVTV
;
A
#
# COMPACT_ATOMS: atom_id res chain seq x y z
N ILE A 1 -7.47 17.09 0.68
CA ILE A 1 -7.12 17.10 -0.77
C ILE A 1 -8.19 16.39 -1.60
N GLY A 2 -8.47 15.12 -1.31
CA GLY A 2 -9.49 14.33 -2.02
C GLY A 2 -10.84 15.03 -2.14
N VAL A 3 -11.45 15.40 -1.01
CA VAL A 3 -12.74 16.14 -0.97
C VAL A 3 -12.73 17.41 -1.82
N TRP A 4 -11.66 18.21 -1.74
CA TRP A 4 -11.53 19.46 -2.51
C TRP A 4 -11.53 19.21 -4.02
N ARG A 5 -10.76 18.22 -4.50
CA ARG A 5 -10.70 17.86 -5.92
C ARG A 5 -12.00 17.22 -6.41
N VAL A 6 -12.62 16.35 -5.62
CA VAL A 6 -13.93 15.75 -5.92
C VAL A 6 -15.01 16.82 -6.02
N SER A 7 -15.01 17.80 -5.11
CA SER A 7 -15.96 18.92 -5.15
C SER A 7 -15.78 19.79 -6.40
N ALA A 8 -14.53 19.95 -6.88
CA ALA A 8 -14.25 20.70 -8.10
C ALA A 8 -14.72 19.98 -9.38
N LYS A 9 -14.72 18.64 -9.39
CA LYS A 9 -15.24 17.83 -10.50
C LYS A 9 -16.09 16.65 -9.98
N PRO A 10 -17.38 16.91 -9.65
CA PRO A 10 -18.26 15.89 -9.07
C PRO A 10 -18.61 14.75 -10.04
N VAL A 11 -18.35 14.94 -11.35
CA VAL A 11 -18.53 13.89 -12.37
C VAL A 11 -17.72 12.62 -12.04
N ILE A 12 -16.63 12.73 -11.28
CA ILE A 12 -15.85 11.56 -10.84
C ILE A 12 -16.66 10.57 -10.00
N LEU A 13 -17.75 11.02 -9.34
CA LEU A 13 -18.62 10.14 -8.56
C LEU A 13 -19.37 9.12 -9.44
N ARG A 14 -19.43 9.33 -10.76
CA ARG A 14 -19.90 8.31 -11.70
C ARG A 14 -19.05 7.03 -11.63
N ALA A 15 -17.82 7.08 -11.11
CA ALA A 15 -17.00 5.88 -10.86
C ALA A 15 -17.67 4.85 -9.94
N PHE A 16 -18.64 5.24 -9.11
CA PHE A 16 -19.43 4.29 -8.32
C PHE A 16 -20.50 3.54 -9.13
N ASN A 17 -20.82 4.02 -10.34
CA ASN A 17 -21.77 3.35 -11.21
C ASN A 17 -21.08 2.16 -11.91
N PRO A 18 -21.52 0.91 -11.66
CA PRO A 18 -20.92 -0.28 -12.27
C PRO A 18 -21.00 -0.27 -13.80
N TRP A 19 -21.94 0.50 -14.37
CA TRP A 19 -22.07 0.67 -15.81
C TRP A 19 -20.86 1.34 -16.45
N GLU A 20 -20.19 2.28 -15.75
CA GLU A 20 -18.97 2.93 -16.24
C GLU A 20 -17.82 1.92 -16.33
N ALA A 21 -17.70 1.01 -15.35
CA ALA A 21 -16.72 -0.07 -15.37
C ALA A 21 -16.97 -1.06 -16.52
N LEU A 22 -18.24 -1.43 -16.76
CA LEU A 22 -18.62 -2.30 -17.87
C LEU A 22 -18.33 -1.66 -19.22
N HIS A 23 -18.72 -0.40 -19.42
CA HIS A 23 -18.42 0.35 -20.63
C HIS A 23 -16.91 0.46 -20.88
N TYR A 24 -16.13 0.72 -19.83
CA TYR A 24 -14.68 0.76 -19.92
C TYR A 24 -14.09 -0.59 -20.37
N LEU A 25 -14.56 -1.70 -19.81
CA LEU A 25 -14.15 -3.05 -20.20
C LEU A 25 -14.50 -3.38 -21.66
N ILE A 26 -15.70 -3.01 -22.10
CA ILE A 26 -16.13 -3.22 -23.49
C ILE A 26 -15.27 -2.38 -24.46
N ARG A 27 -14.95 -1.13 -24.09
CA ARG A 27 -14.16 -0.21 -24.92
C ARG A 27 -12.69 -0.62 -25.04
N GLU A 28 -12.04 -0.90 -23.91
CA GLU A 28 -10.59 -1.18 -23.84
C GLU A 28 -10.26 -2.67 -24.02
N LYS A 29 -11.26 -3.56 -24.00
CA LYS A 29 -11.15 -5.01 -24.21
C LYS A 29 -10.03 -5.63 -23.35
N LYS A 30 -9.03 -6.24 -24.00
CA LYS A 30 -7.88 -6.88 -23.32
C LYS A 30 -7.05 -5.88 -22.52
N SER A 31 -6.86 -4.65 -23.00
CA SER A 31 -6.08 -3.63 -22.30
C SER A 31 -6.76 -3.20 -21.00
N GLY A 32 -8.08 -3.01 -21.04
CA GLY A 32 -8.87 -2.67 -19.85
C GLY A 32 -8.82 -3.76 -18.78
N PHE A 33 -8.84 -5.03 -19.20
CA PHE A 33 -8.71 -6.16 -18.28
C PHE A 33 -7.38 -6.13 -17.51
N TYR A 34 -6.25 -5.92 -18.20
CA TYR A 34 -4.95 -5.80 -17.53
C TYR A 34 -4.87 -4.58 -16.59
N GLN A 35 -5.50 -3.47 -16.96
CA GLN A 35 -5.52 -2.26 -16.13
C GLN A 35 -6.32 -2.45 -14.83
N ILE A 36 -7.43 -3.19 -14.88
CA ILE A 36 -8.17 -3.57 -13.66
C ILE A 36 -7.32 -4.50 -12.77
N GLY A 37 -6.50 -5.37 -13.35
CA GLY A 37 -5.51 -6.14 -12.61
C GLY A 37 -4.59 -5.25 -11.77
N GLY A 38 -4.13 -4.11 -12.32
CA GLY A 38 -3.34 -3.12 -11.57
C GLY A 38 -4.06 -2.51 -10.37
N VAL A 39 -5.40 -2.52 -10.33
CA VAL A 39 -6.17 -2.04 -9.17
C VAL A 39 -6.00 -2.96 -7.96
N PHE A 40 -5.78 -4.26 -8.15
CA PHE A 40 -5.50 -5.20 -7.06
C PHE A 40 -4.27 -4.79 -6.25
N LEU A 41 -3.32 -4.09 -6.87
CA LEU A 41 -2.16 -3.54 -6.17
C LEU A 41 -2.54 -2.62 -5.00
N SER A 42 -3.70 -1.95 -5.08
CA SER A 42 -4.19 -1.11 -3.98
C SER A 42 -4.64 -1.89 -2.74
N ALA A 43 -4.90 -3.20 -2.88
CA ALA A 43 -5.38 -4.06 -1.80
C ALA A 43 -4.24 -4.71 -0.97
N THR A 44 -2.99 -4.65 -1.44
CA THR A 44 -1.87 -5.44 -0.89
C THR A 44 -1.32 -4.93 0.45
N GLY A 45 -1.96 -3.92 1.05
CA GLY A 45 -1.71 -3.49 2.42
C GLY A 45 -2.56 -4.21 3.48
N LEU A 46 -3.60 -4.93 3.07
CA LEU A 46 -4.50 -5.62 4.00
C LEU A 46 -3.79 -6.75 4.76
N GLU A 47 -2.87 -7.45 4.13
CA GLU A 47 -2.13 -8.58 4.72
C GLU A 47 -1.29 -8.15 5.92
N ALA A 48 -0.63 -6.99 5.84
CA ALA A 48 0.11 -6.41 6.94
C ALA A 48 -0.82 -6.07 8.12
N MET A 49 -2.03 -5.55 7.84
CA MET A 49 -3.03 -5.29 8.87
C MET A 49 -3.55 -6.57 9.53
N TYR A 50 -3.64 -7.67 8.77
CA TYR A 50 -3.99 -8.99 9.32
C TYR A 50 -2.89 -9.55 10.21
N ALA A 51 -1.61 -9.40 9.83
CA ALA A 51 -0.48 -9.82 10.67
C ALA A 51 -0.48 -9.11 12.04
N ASP A 52 -0.89 -7.84 12.07
CA ASP A 52 -0.97 -7.05 13.31
C ASP A 52 -2.22 -7.32 14.18
N MET A 53 -3.16 -8.17 13.72
CA MET A 53 -4.33 -8.54 14.55
C MET A 53 -3.95 -9.25 15.85
N GLY A 54 -2.81 -9.92 15.89
CA GLY A 54 -2.29 -10.55 17.11
C GLY A 54 -1.95 -9.56 18.23
N HIS A 55 -1.69 -8.29 17.90
CA HIS A 55 -1.33 -7.25 18.87
C HIS A 55 -2.52 -6.40 19.33
N PHE A 56 -3.33 -5.93 18.39
CA PHE A 56 -4.38 -4.95 18.67
C PHE A 56 -5.78 -5.55 18.75
N GLY A 57 -5.94 -6.79 18.28
CA GLY A 57 -7.25 -7.45 18.17
C GLY A 57 -8.08 -6.94 16.99
N LYS A 58 -9.12 -7.71 16.66
CA LYS A 58 -9.95 -7.50 15.45
C LYS A 58 -10.74 -6.18 15.43
N TRP A 59 -11.22 -5.73 16.58
CA TRP A 59 -12.15 -4.59 16.67
C TRP A 59 -11.48 -3.24 16.39
N PRO A 60 -10.35 -2.90 17.05
CA PRO A 60 -9.65 -1.64 16.77
C PRO A 60 -9.19 -1.52 15.32
N ILE A 61 -8.68 -2.59 14.74
CA ILE A 61 -8.21 -2.63 13.35
C ILE A 61 -9.36 -2.39 12.37
N ARG A 62 -10.50 -3.07 12.57
CA ARG A 62 -11.69 -2.87 11.73
C ARG A 62 -12.21 -1.45 11.81
N PHE A 63 -12.28 -0.89 13.02
CA PHE A 63 -12.74 0.48 13.22
C PHE A 63 -11.81 1.49 12.54
N ALA A 64 -10.50 1.39 12.77
CA ALA A 64 -9.51 2.27 12.13
C ALA A 64 -9.57 2.17 10.60
N TRP A 65 -9.71 0.96 10.06
CA TRP A 65 -9.85 0.75 8.63
C TRP A 65 -11.11 1.40 8.06
N VAL A 66 -12.29 1.05 8.58
CA VAL A 66 -13.57 1.49 8.01
C VAL A 66 -13.83 2.97 8.26
N ALA A 67 -13.47 3.50 9.43
CA ALA A 67 -13.76 4.87 9.80
C ALA A 67 -12.75 5.89 9.25
N VAL A 68 -11.48 5.49 9.08
CA VAL A 68 -10.40 6.43 8.75
C VAL A 68 -9.69 6.06 7.46
N VAL A 69 -9.07 4.88 7.39
CA VAL A 69 -8.15 4.53 6.29
C VAL A 69 -8.91 4.38 4.97
N PHE A 70 -9.97 3.58 4.94
CA PHE A 70 -10.74 3.32 3.73
C PHE A 70 -11.37 4.60 3.14
N PRO A 71 -12.09 5.45 3.92
CA PRO A 71 -12.61 6.70 3.39
C PRO A 71 -11.51 7.64 2.89
N ALA A 72 -10.37 7.72 3.60
CA ALA A 72 -9.26 8.58 3.20
C ALA A 72 -8.63 8.13 1.89
N VAL A 73 -8.37 6.82 1.72
CA VAL A 73 -7.80 6.25 0.48
C VAL A 73 -8.79 6.41 -0.68
N LEU A 74 -10.06 6.10 -0.47
CA LEU A 74 -11.11 6.26 -1.48
C LEU A 74 -11.20 7.72 -1.97
N LEU A 75 -11.27 8.67 -1.04
CA LEU A 75 -11.30 10.09 -1.38
C LEU A 75 -10.00 10.54 -2.07
N ASN A 76 -8.85 9.98 -1.70
CA ASN A 76 -7.59 10.28 -2.34
C ASN A 76 -7.59 9.86 -3.81
N TYR A 77 -7.99 8.62 -4.12
CA TYR A 77 -8.08 8.12 -5.49
C TYR A 77 -9.13 8.86 -6.32
N LEU A 78 -10.31 9.13 -5.77
CA LEU A 78 -11.32 9.95 -6.43
C LEU A 78 -10.78 11.37 -6.71
N GLY A 79 -10.03 11.95 -5.78
CA GLY A 79 -9.40 13.26 -5.99
C GLY A 79 -8.35 13.27 -7.10
N GLN A 80 -7.55 12.19 -7.22
CA GLN A 80 -6.59 12.02 -8.31
C GLN A 80 -7.31 11.81 -9.66
N GLY A 81 -8.37 10.99 -9.70
CA GLY A 81 -9.19 10.81 -10.90
C GLY A 81 -9.86 12.10 -11.35
N ALA A 82 -10.41 12.89 -10.41
CA ALA A 82 -10.98 14.19 -10.68
C ALA A 82 -9.98 15.18 -11.28
N LEU A 83 -8.71 15.14 -10.83
CA LEU A 83 -7.62 15.92 -11.41
C LEU A 83 -7.33 15.49 -12.85
N LEU A 84 -7.21 14.19 -13.10
CA LEU A 84 -6.86 13.63 -14.41
C LEU A 84 -7.95 13.85 -15.47
N ILE A 85 -9.20 14.02 -15.07
CA ILE A 85 -10.29 14.43 -15.99
C ILE A 85 -10.04 15.83 -16.57
N VAL A 86 -9.39 16.72 -15.81
CA VAL A 86 -9.12 18.11 -16.23
C VAL A 86 -7.73 18.25 -16.84
N HIS A 87 -6.76 17.57 -16.24
CA HIS A 87 -5.34 17.64 -16.60
C HIS A 87 -4.78 16.23 -16.82
N PRO A 88 -5.06 15.61 -17.99
CA PRO A 88 -4.53 14.29 -18.33
C PRO A 88 -2.99 14.24 -18.32
N GLU A 89 -2.33 15.37 -18.56
CA GLU A 89 -0.88 15.51 -18.58
C GLU A 89 -0.21 15.18 -17.23
N TYR A 90 -0.94 15.20 -16.11
CA TYR A 90 -0.40 14.88 -14.79
C TYR A 90 -0.39 13.39 -14.44
N PHE A 91 -0.64 12.52 -15.41
CA PHE A 91 -0.69 11.06 -15.23
C PHE A 91 0.58 10.46 -14.59
N THR A 92 1.74 11.07 -14.78
CA THR A 92 3.01 10.54 -14.24
C THR A 92 3.06 10.59 -12.71
N ASN A 93 2.53 11.65 -12.09
CA ASN A 93 2.58 11.85 -10.62
C ASN A 93 1.32 12.56 -10.09
N PRO A 94 0.12 11.98 -10.28
CA PRO A 94 -1.15 12.63 -9.97
C PRO A 94 -1.28 13.03 -8.48
N PHE A 95 -0.68 12.24 -7.58
CA PHE A 95 -0.66 12.54 -6.14
C PHE A 95 -0.02 13.90 -5.82
N TYR A 96 1.16 14.18 -6.39
CA TYR A 96 1.90 15.42 -6.13
C TYR A 96 1.34 16.63 -6.88
N HIS A 97 0.64 16.42 -8.00
CA HIS A 97 -0.09 17.49 -8.70
C HIS A 97 -1.45 17.77 -8.05
N ALA A 98 -2.01 16.84 -7.28
CA ALA A 98 -3.27 17.04 -6.57
C ALA A 98 -3.14 18.05 -5.41
N VAL A 99 -1.95 18.22 -4.84
CA VAL A 99 -1.69 19.15 -3.73
C VAL A 99 -1.41 20.58 -4.20
N PRO A 100 -1.80 21.61 -3.42
CA PRO A 100 -1.41 22.99 -3.68
C PRO A 100 0.11 23.19 -3.74
N PRO A 101 0.63 24.13 -4.56
CA PRO A 101 2.07 24.32 -4.75
C PRO A 101 2.86 24.57 -3.44
N TRP A 102 2.28 25.34 -2.52
CA TRP A 102 2.90 25.66 -1.23
C TRP A 102 3.08 24.43 -0.33
N SER A 103 2.26 23.39 -0.51
CA SER A 103 2.24 22.17 0.30
C SER A 103 3.02 21.01 -0.30
N HIS A 104 3.65 21.21 -1.46
CA HIS A 104 4.36 20.15 -2.19
C HIS A 104 5.50 19.54 -1.36
N TRP A 105 6.46 20.35 -0.90
CA TRP A 105 7.59 19.89 -0.08
C TRP A 105 7.17 19.28 1.27
N PRO A 106 6.23 19.88 2.03
CA PRO A 106 5.67 19.23 3.21
C PRO A 106 5.04 17.86 2.90
N MET A 107 4.34 17.72 1.77
CA MET A 107 3.74 16.45 1.38
C MET A 107 4.79 15.41 1.02
N VAL A 108 5.88 15.80 0.34
CA VAL A 108 7.02 14.91 0.07
C VAL A 108 7.58 14.39 1.39
N ALA A 109 7.89 15.25 2.35
CA ALA A 109 8.39 14.85 3.67
C ALA A 109 7.42 13.90 4.39
N LEU A 110 6.13 14.24 4.41
CA LEU A 110 5.09 13.40 5.03
C LEU A 110 5.01 12.03 4.38
N SER A 111 5.03 11.97 3.05
CA SER A 111 4.98 10.71 2.31
C SER A 111 6.22 9.85 2.55
N THR A 112 7.41 10.46 2.66
CA THR A 112 8.64 9.76 3.02
C THR A 112 8.53 9.13 4.41
N VAL A 113 8.06 9.89 5.41
CA VAL A 113 7.85 9.36 6.77
C VAL A 113 6.82 8.22 6.77
N ALA A 114 5.71 8.37 6.05
CA ALA A 114 4.71 7.34 5.92
C ALA A 114 5.27 6.06 5.29
N THR A 115 6.09 6.18 4.24
CA THR A 115 6.77 5.04 3.61
C THR A 115 7.73 4.33 4.57
N ILE A 116 8.48 5.08 5.38
CA ILE A 116 9.37 4.50 6.41
C ILE A 116 8.55 3.69 7.43
N ILE A 117 7.44 4.26 7.92
CA ILE A 117 6.55 3.58 8.88
C ILE A 117 5.97 2.31 8.26
N ALA A 118 5.50 2.37 7.01
CA ALA A 118 4.98 1.22 6.30
C ALA A 118 6.03 0.11 6.14
N SER A 119 7.27 0.45 5.79
CA SER A 119 8.37 -0.52 5.71
C SER A 119 8.65 -1.19 7.06
N GLN A 120 8.63 -0.43 8.16
CA GLN A 120 8.85 -0.98 9.51
C GLN A 120 7.75 -1.94 9.94
N ALA A 121 6.49 -1.66 9.59
CA ALA A 121 5.37 -2.56 9.86
C ALA A 121 5.56 -3.92 9.15
N ILE A 122 5.97 -3.92 7.88
CA ILE A 122 6.20 -5.17 7.12
C ILE A 122 7.40 -5.97 7.66
N ILE A 123 8.49 -5.29 8.05
CA ILE A 123 9.66 -5.94 8.65
C ILE A 123 9.25 -6.63 9.97
N SER A 124 8.52 -5.92 10.82
CA SER A 124 8.04 -6.45 12.11
C SER A 124 7.03 -7.60 11.94
N GLY A 125 6.12 -7.47 10.97
CA GLY A 125 5.19 -8.53 10.59
C GLY A 125 5.92 -9.79 10.11
N SER A 126 7.00 -9.61 9.34
CA SER A 126 7.83 -10.71 8.85
C SER A 126 8.54 -11.45 10.00
N PHE A 127 9.06 -10.74 11.01
CA PHE A 127 9.64 -11.37 12.21
C PHE A 127 8.60 -12.19 12.97
N SER A 128 7.37 -11.68 13.09
CA SER A 128 6.27 -12.38 13.76
C SER A 128 5.90 -13.67 13.01
N LEU A 129 5.70 -13.60 11.69
CA LEU A 129 5.38 -14.77 10.86
C LEU A 129 6.48 -15.84 10.93
N VAL A 130 7.75 -15.44 10.84
CA VAL A 130 8.88 -16.36 10.92
C VAL A 130 8.98 -17.01 12.30
N SER A 131 8.78 -16.25 13.37
CA SER A 131 8.80 -16.81 14.73
C SER A 131 7.72 -17.86 14.94
N GLN A 132 6.51 -17.65 14.39
CA GLN A 132 5.43 -18.62 14.40
C GLN A 132 5.76 -19.85 13.56
N ALA A 133 6.37 -19.66 12.37
CA ALA A 133 6.80 -20.76 11.51
C ALA A 133 7.88 -21.64 12.18
N VAL A 134 8.83 -21.04 12.90
CA VAL A 134 9.83 -21.77 13.71
C VAL A 134 9.16 -22.55 14.84
N ALA A 135 8.19 -21.95 15.55
CA ALA A 135 7.46 -22.62 16.62
C ALA A 135 6.64 -23.83 16.12
N MET A 136 6.15 -23.78 14.88
CA MET A 136 5.45 -24.89 14.21
C MET A 136 6.39 -25.91 13.57
N GLY A 137 7.72 -25.70 13.61
CA GLY A 137 8.71 -26.59 13.00
C GLY A 137 8.85 -26.48 11.47
N PHE A 138 8.25 -25.47 10.83
CA PHE A 138 8.35 -25.25 9.38
C PHE A 138 9.65 -24.55 8.95
N CYS A 139 10.36 -23.91 9.88
CA CYS A 139 11.61 -23.19 9.61
C CYS A 139 12.76 -23.71 10.46
N VAL A 140 13.99 -23.54 9.95
CA VAL A 140 15.22 -23.85 10.69
C VAL A 140 15.27 -23.01 11.97
N PRO A 141 15.76 -23.56 13.10
CA PRO A 141 15.94 -22.79 14.33
C PRO A 141 16.75 -21.53 14.08
N MET A 142 16.19 -20.38 14.44
CA MET A 142 16.82 -19.06 14.29
C MET A 142 16.96 -18.39 15.65
N ASN A 143 17.92 -17.46 15.77
CA ASN A 143 18.08 -16.67 16.98
C ASN A 143 16.96 -15.62 17.07
N ILE A 144 15.99 -15.87 17.96
CA ILE A 144 14.84 -15.01 18.20
C ILE A 144 15.13 -14.19 19.45
N ILE A 145 15.31 -12.88 19.29
CA ILE A 145 15.58 -11.97 20.40
C ILE A 145 14.27 -11.29 20.78
N HIS A 146 13.77 -11.57 21.99
CA HIS A 146 12.64 -10.87 22.56
C HIS A 146 13.13 -9.54 23.15
N THR A 147 12.80 -8.43 22.49
CA THR A 147 13.25 -7.09 22.89
C THR A 147 12.52 -6.61 24.16
N SER A 148 11.34 -7.15 24.46
CA SER A 148 10.63 -6.91 25.72
C SER A 148 10.20 -8.20 26.40
N LYS A 149 10.32 -8.23 27.73
CA LYS A 149 9.86 -9.33 28.59
C LYS A 149 8.35 -9.30 28.85
N THR A 150 7.68 -8.19 28.53
CA THR A 150 6.25 -7.97 28.83
C THR A 150 5.35 -7.94 27.60
N MET A 151 5.89 -7.71 26.40
CA MET A 151 5.12 -7.59 25.16
C MET A 151 5.50 -8.70 24.17
N ILE A 152 4.55 -9.60 23.88
CA ILE A 152 4.78 -10.85 23.14
C ILE A 152 5.27 -10.63 21.69
N GLY A 153 5.02 -9.48 21.06
CA GLY A 153 5.45 -9.29 19.68
C GLY A 153 6.45 -8.16 19.41
N GLN A 154 7.23 -7.78 20.42
CA GLN A 154 8.52 -7.13 20.17
C GLN A 154 9.59 -8.20 19.93
N ILE A 155 9.56 -8.76 18.72
CA ILE A 155 10.42 -9.85 18.27
C ILE A 155 11.41 -9.31 17.25
N TYR A 156 12.70 -9.52 17.49
CA TYR A 156 13.77 -9.20 16.55
C TYR A 156 14.48 -10.48 16.09
N VAL A 157 14.51 -10.70 14.76
CA VAL A 157 15.21 -11.83 14.15
C VAL A 157 16.31 -11.30 13.23
N PRO A 158 17.57 -11.24 13.69
CA PRO A 158 18.67 -10.62 12.94
C PRO A 158 18.85 -11.21 11.53
N SER A 159 18.76 -12.53 11.39
CA SER A 159 18.93 -13.23 10.11
C SER A 159 17.90 -12.78 9.07
N ILE A 160 16.64 -12.64 9.47
CA ILE A 160 15.57 -12.18 8.57
C ILE A 160 15.79 -10.72 8.19
N ASN A 161 16.26 -9.88 9.11
CA ASN A 161 16.55 -8.48 8.80
C ASN A 161 17.61 -8.35 7.69
N TYR A 162 18.71 -9.11 7.79
CA TYR A 162 19.75 -9.11 6.76
C TYR A 162 19.26 -9.70 5.43
N ILE A 163 18.47 -10.78 5.46
CA ILE A 163 17.88 -11.36 4.24
C ILE A 163 16.97 -10.34 3.55
N LEU A 164 16.05 -9.71 4.29
CA LEU A 164 15.16 -8.67 3.75
C LEU A 164 15.95 -7.50 3.17
N MET A 165 17.00 -7.04 3.85
CA MET A 165 17.88 -5.99 3.36
C MET A 165 18.53 -6.36 2.02
N ILE A 166 19.16 -7.53 1.94
CA ILE A 166 19.85 -8.00 0.71
C ILE A 166 18.85 -8.13 -0.44
N LEU A 167 17.71 -8.78 -0.21
CA LEU A 167 16.67 -8.96 -1.24
C LEU A 167 16.12 -7.62 -1.72
N THR A 168 15.87 -6.67 -0.81
CA THR A 168 15.39 -5.33 -1.18
C THR A 168 16.39 -4.58 -2.04
N ILE A 169 17.69 -4.67 -1.72
CA ILE A 169 18.76 -4.07 -2.53
C ILE A 169 18.80 -4.71 -3.92
N ILE A 170 18.76 -6.05 -4.00
CA ILE A 170 18.77 -6.78 -5.28
C ILE A 170 17.59 -6.37 -6.16
N VAL A 171 16.37 -6.33 -5.60
CA VAL A 171 15.16 -5.92 -6.33
C VAL A 171 15.28 -4.48 -6.80
N THR A 172 15.72 -3.57 -5.93
CA THR A 172 15.84 -2.14 -6.27
C THR A 172 16.85 -1.91 -7.39
N VAL A 173 18.05 -2.50 -7.29
CA VAL A 173 19.12 -2.37 -8.29
C VAL A 173 18.77 -3.11 -9.59
N GLY A 174 18.13 -4.28 -9.49
CA GLY A 174 17.77 -5.11 -10.64
C GLY A 174 16.71 -4.46 -11.52
N PHE A 175 15.63 -3.93 -10.93
CA PHE A 175 14.54 -3.33 -11.70
C PHE A 175 14.82 -1.88 -12.12
N ARG A 176 15.64 -1.13 -11.36
CA ARG A 176 16.08 0.27 -11.60
C ARG A 176 14.99 1.34 -11.61
N THR A 177 13.75 1.01 -11.95
CA THR A 177 12.63 1.97 -12.01
C THR A 177 11.45 1.48 -11.18
N SER A 178 10.78 2.43 -10.52
CA SER A 178 9.59 2.18 -9.70
C SER A 178 8.49 1.48 -10.52
N ALA A 179 8.24 1.93 -11.74
CA ALA A 179 7.21 1.35 -12.62
C ALA A 179 7.42 -0.15 -12.89
N ARG A 180 8.68 -0.59 -13.06
CA ARG A 180 8.97 -2.02 -13.28
C ARG A 180 8.78 -2.85 -12.01
N ILE A 181 9.14 -2.30 -10.85
CA ILE A 181 8.90 -2.93 -9.55
C ILE A 181 7.40 -3.09 -9.31
N THR A 182 6.62 -2.02 -9.54
CA THR A 182 5.16 -2.00 -9.43
C THR A 182 4.51 -3.07 -10.32
N ASN A 183 4.93 -3.17 -11.58
CA ASN A 183 4.39 -4.18 -12.50
C ASN A 183 4.75 -5.61 -12.09
N ALA A 184 5.99 -5.85 -11.65
CA ALA A 184 6.39 -7.18 -11.18
C ALA A 184 5.61 -7.60 -9.93
N TYR A 185 5.45 -6.68 -8.98
CA TYR A 185 4.69 -6.93 -7.76
C TYR A 185 3.21 -7.22 -8.07
N GLY A 186 2.59 -6.48 -8.99
CA GLY A 186 1.19 -6.67 -9.38
C GLY A 186 0.86 -8.00 -10.08
N VAL A 187 1.86 -8.79 -10.48
CA VAL A 187 1.69 -10.15 -11.04
C VAL A 187 1.88 -11.23 -9.96
N THR A 188 2.52 -10.88 -8.84
CA THR A 188 2.98 -11.86 -7.83
C THR A 188 1.99 -12.01 -6.67
N VAL A 189 1.15 -11.01 -6.43
CA VAL A 189 0.05 -11.02 -5.46
C VAL A 189 -1.26 -11.33 -6.16
#